data_AF-A0A0H3DG13-F1
#
_entry.id   AF-A0A0H3DG13-F1
#
_cell.length_a   1.000
_cell.length_b   1.000
_cell.length_c   1.000
_cell.angle_alpha   90.00
_cell.angle_beta   90.00
_cell.angle_gamma   90.00
#
_symmetry.space_group_name_H-M   'P 1'
#
loop_
_entity.id
_entity.type
_entity.pdbx_description
1 polymer ?
#
loop_
_entity_poly.entity_id
_entity_poly.type
_entity_poly.pdbx_seq_one_letter_code
_entity_poly.pdbx_strand_id
1 'polypeptide(L)'
;MTDVELSTDLTAHAKQLDAIGDGLQQAVDAANQVSMPTDAYGILCQPFRMLLDPVEQYGIDALKDAVQAMTAVSGKVREAAAAYHKYESGVADDLNKSADGA
;
A
#
# COMPACT_ATOMS: atom_id res chain seq x y z
N MET A 1 4.03 19.76 23.27
CA MET A 1 5.20 19.05 22.70
C MET A 1 4.80 17.59 22.75
N THR A 2 4.21 17.09 21.67
CA THR A 2 3.80 15.68 21.58
C THR A 2 5.04 14.82 21.65
N ASP A 3 5.09 13.90 22.61
CA ASP A 3 6.05 12.80 22.62
C ASP A 3 5.96 12.08 21.26
N VAL A 4 7.04 12.13 20.49
CA VAL A 4 7.13 11.48 19.18
C VAL A 4 7.70 10.09 19.41
N GLU A 5 6.82 9.09 19.48
CA GLU A 5 7.24 7.68 19.38
C GLU A 5 7.38 7.31 17.90
N LEU A 6 8.54 7.64 17.32
CA LEU A 6 8.79 7.53 15.88
C LEU A 6 8.50 6.13 15.32
N SER A 7 8.85 5.06 16.05
CA SER A 7 8.61 3.69 15.62
C SER A 7 7.11 3.33 15.58
N THR A 8 6.36 3.78 16.59
CA THR A 8 4.90 3.63 16.68
C THR A 8 4.21 4.40 15.56
N ASP A 9 4.61 5.65 15.33
CA ASP A 9 4.04 6.51 14.28
C ASP A 9 4.27 5.96 12.87
N LEU A 10 5.49 5.47 12.59
CA LEU A 10 5.80 4.83 11.31
C LEU A 10 4.98 3.54 11.12
N THR A 11 4.79 2.75 12.18
CA THR A 11 3.94 1.55 12.12
C THR A 11 2.49 1.91 11.83
N ALA A 12 1.97 2.97 12.45
CA ALA A 12 0.62 3.48 12.18
C ALA A 12 0.49 3.98 10.73
N HIS A 13 1.51 4.67 10.21
CA HIS A 13 1.51 5.13 8.82
C HIS A 13 1.56 3.97 7.83
N ALA A 14 2.38 2.94 8.06
CA ALA A 14 2.39 1.74 7.23
C ALA A 14 0.99 1.10 7.15
N LYS A 15 0.25 1.06 8.25
CA LYS A 15 -1.14 0.55 8.28
C LYS A 15 -2.09 1.42 7.44
N GLN A 16 -1.91 2.74 7.43
CA GLN A 16 -2.70 3.62 6.56
C GLN A 16 -2.41 3.35 5.08
N LEU A 17 -1.15 3.08 4.73
CA LEU A 17 -0.77 2.72 3.36
C LEU A 17 -1.38 1.38 2.93
N ASP A 18 -1.45 0.40 3.83
CA ASP A 18 -2.14 -0.86 3.52
C ASP A 18 -3.63 -0.63 3.27
N ALA A 19 -4.29 0.21 4.08
CA ALA A 19 -5.71 0.53 3.88
C ALA A 19 -5.97 1.22 2.53
N ILE A 20 -5.04 2.05 2.06
CA ILE A 20 -5.10 2.63 0.70
C ILE A 20 -4.91 1.52 -0.35
N GLY A 21 -3.95 0.61 -0.14
CA GLY A 21 -3.74 -0.56 -0.99
C GLY A 21 -4.99 -1.44 -1.10
N ASP A 22 -5.68 -1.70 0.00
CA ASP A 22 -6.94 -2.46 0.04
C ASP A 22 -8.04 -1.77 -0.78
N GLY A 23 -8.16 -0.44 -0.67
CA GLY A 23 -9.09 0.35 -1.47
C GLY A 23 -8.78 0.30 -2.98
N LEU A 24 -7.50 0.32 -3.35
CA LEU A 24 -7.07 0.14 -4.74
C LEU A 24 -7.35 -1.29 -5.24
N GLN A 25 -7.17 -2.30 -4.39
CA GLN A 25 -7.50 -3.69 -4.73
C GLN A 25 -9.01 -3.84 -4.94
N GLN A 26 -9.83 -3.22 -4.10
CA GLN A 26 -11.28 -3.18 -4.30
C GLN A 26 -11.66 -2.52 -5.64
N ALA A 27 -10.93 -1.49 -6.06
CA ALA A 27 -11.13 -0.87 -7.37
C ALA A 27 -10.75 -1.81 -8.53
N VAL A 28 -9.66 -2.60 -8.39
CA VAL A 28 -9.29 -3.65 -9.36
C VAL A 28 -10.39 -4.71 -9.46
N ASP A 29 -10.90 -5.18 -8.33
CA ASP A 29 -11.94 -6.19 -8.29
C ASP A 29 -13.23 -5.69 -8.95
N ALA A 30 -13.61 -4.45 -8.66
CA ALA A 30 -14.74 -3.79 -9.31
C ALA A 30 -14.53 -3.63 -10.83
N ALA A 31 -13.34 -3.23 -11.26
CA ALA A 31 -13.01 -3.11 -12.69
C ALA A 31 -13.11 -4.46 -13.41
N ASN A 32 -12.59 -5.54 -12.81
CA ASN A 32 -12.71 -6.89 -13.36
C ASN A 32 -14.16 -7.40 -13.38
N GLN A 33 -15.00 -6.99 -12.42
CA GLN A 33 -16.41 -7.36 -12.37
C GLN A 33 -17.28 -6.59 -13.37
N VAL A 34 -16.93 -5.32 -13.64
CA VAL A 34 -17.68 -4.42 -14.53
C VAL A 34 -17.12 -4.44 -15.97
N SER A 35 -15.96 -5.07 -16.20
CA SER A 35 -15.43 -5.37 -17.53
C SER A 35 -16.54 -5.97 -18.39
N MET A 36 -17.07 -5.15 -19.30
CA MET A 36 -18.40 -5.36 -19.85
C MET A 36 -18.41 -6.60 -20.75
N PRO A 37 -19.33 -7.55 -20.52
CA PRO A 37 -19.57 -8.59 -21.52
C PRO A 37 -20.12 -7.93 -22.81
N THR A 38 -19.78 -8.49 -23.96
CA THR A 38 -19.97 -7.90 -25.31
C THR A 38 -21.44 -7.55 -25.63
N ASP A 39 -22.37 -8.09 -24.86
CA ASP A 39 -23.82 -7.89 -24.88
C ASP A 39 -24.27 -6.57 -24.22
N ALA A 40 -23.50 -6.00 -23.27
CA ALA A 40 -23.85 -4.73 -22.61
C ALA A 40 -23.80 -3.51 -23.55
N TYR A 41 -22.97 -3.56 -24.59
CA TYR A 41 -22.86 -2.50 -25.60
C TYR A 41 -23.99 -2.54 -26.65
N GLY A 42 -24.85 -3.58 -26.64
CA GLY A 42 -25.80 -3.81 -27.72
C GLY A 42 -25.11 -4.04 -29.07
N ILE A 43 -25.83 -4.57 -30.06
CA ILE A 43 -25.24 -4.98 -31.36
C ILE A 43 -24.57 -3.79 -32.09
N LEU A 44 -25.08 -2.58 -31.92
CA LEU A 44 -24.62 -1.40 -32.65
C LEU A 44 -23.30 -0.81 -32.13
N CYS A 45 -22.99 -0.93 -30.83
CA CYS A 45 -21.79 -0.32 -30.25
C CYS A 45 -20.63 -1.29 -30.06
N GLN A 46 -20.77 -2.58 -30.43
CA GLN A 46 -19.69 -3.57 -30.36
C GLN A 46 -18.39 -3.16 -31.08
N PRO A 47 -18.39 -2.48 -32.23
CA PRO A 47 -17.15 -2.06 -32.89
C PRO A 47 -16.35 -1.04 -32.06
N PHE A 48 -17.03 -0.20 -31.27
CA PHE A 48 -16.36 0.77 -30.40
C PHE A 48 -15.73 0.12 -29.17
N ARG A 49 -16.25 -1.04 -28.72
CA ARG A 49 -15.65 -1.81 -27.62
C ARG A 49 -14.23 -2.27 -27.94
N MET A 50 -14.00 -2.77 -29.16
CA MET A 50 -12.67 -3.24 -29.58
C MET A 50 -11.60 -2.13 -29.52
N LEU A 51 -12.01 -0.87 -29.66
CA LEU A 51 -11.13 0.29 -29.54
C LEU A 51 -10.86 0.66 -28.06
N LEU A 52 -11.78 0.32 -27.16
CA LEU A 52 -11.73 0.65 -25.73
C LEU A 52 -11.08 -0.44 -24.87
N ASP A 53 -11.10 -1.71 -25.31
CA ASP A 53 -10.48 -2.83 -24.59
C ASP A 53 -9.02 -2.57 -24.18
N PRO A 54 -8.14 -2.02 -25.03
CA PRO A 54 -6.76 -1.74 -24.63
C PRO A 54 -6.67 -0.67 -23.54
N VAL A 55 -7.51 0.37 -23.63
CA VAL A 55 -7.54 1.48 -22.68
C VAL A 55 -8.05 1.02 -21.31
N GLU A 56 -9.07 0.15 -21.31
CA GLU A 56 -9.59 -0.49 -20.10
C GLU A 56 -8.52 -1.35 -19.42
N GLN A 57 -7.77 -2.13 -20.22
CA GLN A 57 -6.68 -2.95 -19.70
C GLN A 57 -5.57 -2.10 -19.09
N TYR A 58 -5.17 -0.99 -19.72
CA TYR A 58 -4.18 -0.07 -19.15
C TYR A 58 -4.63 0.52 -17.81
N GLY A 59 -5.93 0.82 -17.66
CA GLY A 59 -6.50 1.28 -16.40
C GLY A 59 -6.40 0.22 -15.30
N ILE A 60 -6.76 -1.02 -15.61
CA ILE A 60 -6.67 -2.16 -14.67
C ILE A 60 -5.21 -2.39 -14.27
N ASP A 61 -4.28 -2.37 -15.21
CA ASP A 61 -2.86 -2.60 -14.95
C ASP A 61 -2.27 -1.46 -14.10
N ALA A 62 -2.63 -0.20 -14.37
CA ALA A 62 -2.21 0.93 -13.55
C ALA A 62 -2.73 0.82 -12.09
N LEU A 63 -3.96 0.34 -11.88
CA LEU A 63 -4.48 0.08 -10.53
C LEU A 63 -3.70 -1.03 -9.82
N LYS A 64 -3.37 -2.12 -10.52
CA LYS A 64 -2.56 -3.21 -9.97
C LYS A 64 -1.15 -2.74 -9.60
N ASP A 65 -0.52 -1.94 -10.45
CA ASP A 65 0.80 -1.36 -10.16
C ASP A 65 0.73 -0.43 -8.94
N ALA A 66 -0.36 0.33 -8.78
CA ALA A 66 -0.58 1.15 -7.60
C ALA A 66 -0.72 0.31 -6.32
N VAL A 67 -1.43 -0.82 -6.36
CA VAL A 67 -1.51 -1.78 -5.22
C VAL A 67 -0.11 -2.27 -4.85
N GLN A 68 0.67 -2.74 -5.83
CA GLN A 68 2.03 -3.23 -5.61
C GLN A 68 2.94 -2.14 -5.00
N ALA A 69 2.84 -0.91 -5.51
CA ALA A 69 3.59 0.21 -5.00
C ALA A 69 3.21 0.53 -3.53
N MET A 70 1.92 0.52 -3.19
CA MET A 70 1.47 0.74 -1.80
C MET A 70 2.01 -0.34 -0.86
N THR A 71 1.93 -1.62 -1.23
CA THR A 71 2.50 -2.72 -0.45
C THR A 71 4.01 -2.59 -0.28
N ALA A 72 4.73 -2.23 -1.35
CA ALA A 72 6.17 -2.06 -1.28
C ALA A 72 6.58 -0.89 -0.37
N VAL A 73 5.84 0.23 -0.42
CA VAL A 73 6.11 1.39 0.44
C VAL A 73 5.74 1.08 1.89
N SER A 74 4.59 0.44 2.17
CA SER A 74 4.21 0.08 3.53
C SER A 74 5.21 -0.89 4.17
N GLY A 75 5.75 -1.83 3.39
CA GLY A 75 6.86 -2.70 3.80
C GLY A 75 8.11 -1.92 4.20
N LYS A 76 8.57 -1.00 3.36
CA LYS A 76 9.74 -0.15 3.66
C LYS A 76 9.55 0.73 4.90
N VAL A 77 8.34 1.25 5.12
CA VAL A 77 8.03 2.03 6.32
C VAL A 77 8.10 1.17 7.59
N ARG A 78 7.62 -0.08 7.54
CA ARG A 78 7.77 -1.04 8.65
C ARG A 78 9.23 -1.38 8.93
N GLU A 79 10.02 -1.59 7.88
CA GLU A 79 11.46 -1.82 8.02
C GLU A 79 12.16 -0.64 8.70
N ALA A 80 11.81 0.58 8.31
CA ALA A 80 12.32 1.79 8.96
C ALA A 80 11.90 1.85 10.45
N ALA A 81 10.63 1.58 10.76
CA ALA A 81 10.14 1.54 12.13
C ALA A 81 10.92 0.53 12.99
N ALA A 82 11.16 -0.68 12.46
CA ALA A 82 11.92 -1.72 13.14
C ALA A 82 13.39 -1.32 13.35
N ALA A 83 14.00 -0.65 12.38
CA ALA A 83 15.38 -0.15 12.50
C ALA A 83 15.51 0.90 13.60
N TYR A 84 14.57 1.86 13.67
CA TYR A 84 14.55 2.87 14.73
C TYR A 84 14.34 2.25 16.11
N HIS A 85 13.34 1.37 16.25
CA HIS A 85 13.09 0.68 17.52
C HIS A 85 14.33 -0.11 17.98
N LYS A 86 14.99 -0.85 17.08
CA LYS A 86 16.19 -1.61 17.42
C LYS A 86 17.32 -0.70 17.90
N TYR A 87 17.53 0.43 17.25
CA TYR A 87 18.56 1.39 17.65
C TYR A 87 18.26 1.96 19.03
N GLU A 88 17.02 2.39 19.27
CA GLU A 88 16.58 2.97 20.54
C GLU A 88 16.69 1.96 21.70
N SER A 89 16.20 0.73 21.51
CA SER A 89 16.34 -0.32 22.53
C SER A 89 17.81 -0.64 22.83
N GLY A 90 18.68 -0.67 21.81
CA GLY A 90 20.11 -0.92 22.02
C GLY A 90 20.79 0.17 22.84
N VAL A 91 20.46 1.44 22.58
CA VAL A 91 20.97 2.57 23.37
C VAL A 91 20.43 2.51 24.81
N ALA A 92 19.15 2.21 24.99
CA ALA A 92 18.55 2.07 26.32
C ALA A 92 19.21 0.95 27.14
N ASP A 93 19.48 -0.20 26.52
CA ASP A 93 20.16 -1.33 27.16
C ASP A 93 21.58 -0.97 27.60
N ASP A 94 22.33 -0.25 26.75
CA ASP A 94 23.70 0.16 27.05
C ASP A 94 23.75 1.21 28.17
N LEU A 95 22.78 2.14 28.19
CA LEU A 95 22.61 3.08 29.29
C LEU A 95 22.34 2.33 30.60
N ASN A 96 21.42 1.35 30.61
CA ASN A 96 21.09 0.60 31.81
C ASN A 96 22.30 -0.21 32.34
N LYS A 97 23.07 -0.85 31.45
CA LYS A 97 24.33 -1.54 31.83
C LYS A 97 25.35 -0.57 32.45
N SER A 98 25.45 0.65 31.94
CA SER A 98 26.37 1.66 32.48
C SER A 98 25.91 2.18 33.86
N ALA A 99 24.61 2.21 34.11
CA ALA A 99 24.03 2.61 35.40
C ALA A 99 24.16 1.51 36.47
N ASP A 100 24.02 0.24 36.09
CA ASP A 100 24.19 -0.91 36.99
C ASP A 100 25.66 -1.20 37.35
N GLY A 101 26.60 -0.64 36.59
CA GLY A 101 28.05 -0.79 36.78
C GLY A 101 28.72 0.32 37.60
N ALA A 102 27.96 1.27 38.14
CA ALA A 102 28.40 2.36 39.03
C ALA A 102 27.94 2.12 40.48
#